data_AF-A0A8B8MVY6-F1
#
_entry.id   AF-A0A8B8MVY6-F1
#
_cell.length_a   1.000
_cell.length_b   1.000
_cell.length_c   1.000
_cell.angle_alpha   90.00
_cell.angle_beta   90.00
_cell.angle_gamma   90.00
#
_symmetry.space_group_name_H-M   'P 1'
#
loop_
_entity.id
_entity.type
_entity.pdbx_description
1 polymer ?
#
loop_
_entity_poly.entity_id
_entity_poly.type
_entity_poly.pdbx_seq_one_letter_code
_entity_poly.pdbx_strand_id
1 'polypeptide(L)'
;MWRVYNCTLYNLPKVTFSVNGNSITIEVLHGSNFKKWREDFLFAMELADVHVALYENKPASLVETSTAIEMARFAAWEKSNMICLLSMKRSIQEHLKSSLPVDCTTKEMMEVLMARNRVSSNADVGTLIQVLFNMKYNMGVGGVRDYILRMLDLQTKLKILGIIIPDAIMVHQALNTLPPEFGMIKTSFNTQDETWSINDLIAKVVAKEEKLKKEGGIMPWLPPVLALRKVRGSNFVLVEELILPMVHLTVRVIRKRPLRRIMTAASSVRREVTRKRTT
;
A
#
# COMPACT_ATOMS: atom_id res chain seq x y z
N MET A 1 -18.50 -11.70 32.83
CA MET A 1 -18.06 -10.29 32.93
C MET A 1 -17.18 -10.00 31.71
N TRP A 2 -17.76 -9.53 30.60
CA TRP A 2 -17.01 -9.22 29.39
C TRP A 2 -16.66 -7.73 29.43
N ARG A 3 -15.37 -7.40 29.59
CA ARG A 3 -14.89 -6.04 29.35
C ARG A 3 -14.86 -5.84 27.85
N VAL A 4 -15.77 -5.00 27.36
CA VAL A 4 -15.70 -4.45 26.01
C VAL A 4 -14.43 -3.60 25.95
N TYR A 5 -13.49 -3.99 25.10
CA TYR A 5 -12.40 -3.10 24.73
C TYR A 5 -13.02 -1.93 23.98
N ASN A 6 -12.97 -0.73 24.58
CA ASN A 6 -13.23 0.50 23.86
C ASN A 6 -12.22 0.59 22.71
N CYS A 7 -12.65 0.22 21.50
CA CYS A 7 -12.02 0.66 20.27
C CYS A 7 -12.25 2.16 20.13
N THR A 8 -11.42 2.96 20.79
CA THR A 8 -11.15 4.30 20.28
C THR A 8 -10.45 4.12 18.94
N LEU A 9 -11.12 4.47 17.84
CA LEU A 9 -10.42 4.86 16.61
C LEU A 9 -9.27 5.79 17.03
N TYR A 10 -8.03 5.36 16.81
CA TYR A 10 -6.85 6.11 17.20
C TYR A 10 -6.83 7.44 16.44
N ASN A 11 -7.33 8.51 17.05
CA ASN A 11 -6.95 9.85 16.65
C ASN A 11 -5.45 9.99 16.95
N LEU A 12 -4.63 9.81 15.92
CA LEU A 12 -3.19 10.01 16.02
C LEU A 12 -2.92 11.45 16.49
N PRO A 13 -2.02 11.66 17.47
CA PRO A 13 -1.75 12.99 17.98
C PRO A 13 -1.27 13.88 16.83
N LYS A 14 -1.91 15.03 16.65
CA LYS A 14 -1.52 16.07 15.69
C LYS A 14 -1.14 17.32 16.45
N VAL A 15 -0.21 18.08 15.89
CA VAL A 15 0.16 19.39 16.38
C VAL A 15 -0.20 20.41 15.31
N THR A 16 -0.83 21.50 15.75
CA THR A 16 -1.10 22.66 14.92
C THR A 16 -0.29 23.85 15.43
N PHE A 17 0.39 24.54 14.53
CA PHE A 17 1.11 25.78 14.80
C PHE A 17 1.02 26.72 13.59
N SER A 18 1.23 28.02 13.82
CA SER A 18 1.17 29.02 12.75
C SER A 18 2.55 29.58 12.44
N VAL A 19 2.91 29.61 11.15
CA VAL A 19 4.17 30.21 10.66
C VAL A 19 3.85 31.15 9.50
N ASN A 20 4.30 32.41 9.58
CA ASN A 20 4.08 33.41 8.54
C ASN A 20 2.62 33.51 8.06
N GLY A 21 1.65 33.38 8.99
CA GLY A 21 0.21 33.42 8.66
C GLY A 21 -0.39 32.10 8.18
N ASN A 22 0.43 31.07 7.94
CA ASN A 22 -0.03 29.73 7.54
C ASN A 22 -0.30 28.86 8.77
N SER A 23 -1.51 28.31 8.87
CA SER A 23 -1.85 27.30 9.88
C SER A 23 -1.42 25.92 9.40
N ILE A 24 -0.41 25.36 10.06
CA ILE A 24 0.20 24.08 9.72
C ILE A 24 -0.28 23.04 10.71
N THR A 25 -0.80 21.92 10.23
CA THR A 25 -1.15 20.76 11.07
C THR A 25 -0.39 19.54 10.60
N ILE A 26 0.47 18.99 11.47
CA ILE A 26 1.30 17.82 11.17
C ILE A 26 1.04 16.76 12.24
N GLU A 27 1.00 15.49 11.83
CA GLU A 27 0.93 14.35 12.74
C GLU A 27 2.20 14.28 13.60
N VAL A 28 2.12 13.95 14.88
CA VAL A 28 3.33 13.89 15.72
C VAL A 28 4.18 12.68 15.34
N LEU A 29 5.49 12.87 15.17
CA LEU A 29 6.45 11.80 14.92
C LEU A 29 6.49 10.83 16.11
N HIS A 30 6.11 9.57 15.87
CA HIS A 30 6.02 8.50 16.88
C HIS A 30 6.81 7.24 16.49
N GLY A 31 7.81 7.41 15.61
CA GLY A 31 8.73 6.35 15.15
C GLY A 31 8.33 5.74 13.81
N SER A 32 7.18 5.09 13.71
CA SER A 32 6.78 4.37 12.48
C SER A 32 6.27 5.28 11.36
N ASN A 33 5.93 6.54 11.66
CA ASN A 33 5.38 7.49 10.68
C ASN A 33 6.43 8.46 10.11
N PHE A 34 7.74 8.21 10.29
CA PHE A 34 8.80 9.15 9.91
C PHE A 34 8.74 9.64 8.47
N LYS A 35 8.50 8.73 7.50
CA LYS A 35 8.45 9.10 6.09
C LYS A 35 7.34 10.13 5.82
N LYS A 36 6.13 9.82 6.27
CA LYS A 36 4.96 10.69 6.11
C LYS A 36 5.15 12.02 6.87
N TRP A 37 5.60 11.93 8.12
CA TRP A 37 5.91 13.12 8.93
C TRP A 37 6.90 14.05 8.24
N ARG A 38 7.98 13.50 7.67
CA ARG A 38 9.00 14.27 6.97
C ARG A 38 8.42 14.95 5.73
N GLU A 39 7.67 14.22 4.92
CA GLU A 39 7.01 14.78 3.71
C GLU A 39 6.07 15.93 4.09
N ASP A 40 5.18 15.72 5.06
CA ASP A 40 4.25 16.75 5.57
C ASP A 40 4.99 17.96 6.16
N PHE A 41 6.09 17.72 6.88
CA PHE A 41 6.90 18.77 7.49
C PHE A 41 7.62 19.63 6.44
N LEU A 42 8.28 19.00 5.46
CA LEU A 42 8.99 19.72 4.41
C LEU A 42 8.02 20.58 3.58
N PHE A 43 6.89 19.99 3.18
CA PHE A 43 5.84 20.71 2.47
C PHE A 43 5.33 21.93 3.26
N ALA A 44 5.10 21.77 4.56
CA ALA A 44 4.63 22.85 5.40
C ALA A 44 5.64 24.00 5.58
N MET A 45 6.93 23.68 5.72
CA MET A 45 7.99 24.70 5.81
C MET A 45 8.19 25.46 4.50
N GLU A 46 8.01 24.78 3.36
CA GLU A 46 8.05 25.38 2.04
C GLU A 46 6.85 26.31 1.82
N LEU A 47 5.65 25.85 2.13
CA LEU A 47 4.42 26.65 2.07
C LEU A 47 4.51 27.91 2.95
N ALA A 48 5.20 27.82 4.08
CA ALA A 48 5.39 28.95 4.99
C ALA A 48 6.60 29.84 4.68
N ASP A 49 7.34 29.57 3.59
CA ASP A 49 8.53 30.32 3.19
C ASP A 49 9.60 30.42 4.30
N VAL A 50 9.87 29.30 4.98
CA VAL A 50 10.89 29.21 6.04
C VAL A 50 11.81 28.01 5.84
N HIS A 51 11.95 27.51 4.61
CA HIS A 51 12.60 26.23 4.32
C HIS A 51 14.11 26.33 4.03
N VAL A 52 14.68 27.53 3.93
CA VAL A 52 16.08 27.76 3.51
C VAL A 52 17.09 26.92 4.32
N ALA A 53 16.97 26.91 5.65
CA ALA A 53 17.88 26.19 6.54
C ALA A 53 17.74 24.66 6.50
N LEU A 54 16.73 24.11 5.82
CA LEU A 54 16.60 22.66 5.59
C LEU A 54 17.54 22.18 4.49
N TYR A 55 17.88 23.05 3.53
CA TYR A 55 18.62 22.69 2.33
C TYR A 55 20.03 23.32 2.34
N GLU A 56 20.13 24.57 2.75
CA GLU A 56 21.38 25.32 2.75
C GLU A 56 22.20 25.13 4.03
N ASN A 57 23.52 25.06 3.87
CA ASN A 57 24.44 25.10 4.99
C ASN A 57 24.43 26.48 5.66
N LYS A 58 24.84 26.54 6.93
CA LYS A 58 25.00 27.79 7.68
C LYS A 58 25.87 28.76 6.86
N PRO A 59 25.38 29.97 6.53
CA PRO A 59 26.17 30.98 5.87
C PRO A 59 27.37 31.40 6.73
N ALA A 60 28.40 31.96 6.09
CA ALA A 60 29.54 32.52 6.82
C ALA A 60 29.08 33.58 7.82
N SER A 61 29.76 33.66 8.96
CA SER A 61 29.52 34.70 9.96
C SER A 61 29.72 36.08 9.34
N LEU A 62 28.85 37.01 9.71
CA LEU A 62 28.94 38.40 9.25
C LEU A 62 30.23 39.05 9.77
N VAL A 63 30.86 39.85 8.92
CA VAL A 63 32.03 40.69 9.23
C VAL A 63 31.69 42.16 9.00
N GLU A 64 32.49 43.11 9.50
CA GLU A 64 32.21 44.54 9.39
C GLU A 64 32.05 45.03 7.93
N THR A 65 32.66 44.33 6.97
CA THR A 65 32.59 44.63 5.54
C THR A 65 31.47 43.87 4.81
N SER A 66 30.62 43.14 5.52
CA SER A 66 29.54 42.37 4.90
C SER A 66 28.55 43.28 4.17
N THR A 67 28.16 42.86 2.98
CA THR A 67 27.19 43.58 2.16
C THR A 67 25.78 43.44 2.72
N ALA A 68 24.89 44.39 2.40
CA ALA A 68 23.49 44.33 2.81
C ALA A 68 22.79 43.03 2.36
N ILE A 69 23.21 42.47 1.21
CA ILE A 69 22.68 41.20 0.66
C ILE A 69 23.11 40.01 1.53
N GLU A 70 24.38 39.97 1.95
CA GLU A 70 24.90 38.91 2.83
C GLU A 70 24.24 38.95 4.20
N MET A 71 24.07 40.16 4.75
CA MET A 71 23.34 40.37 6.01
C MET A 71 21.90 39.88 5.92
N ALA A 72 21.19 40.23 4.84
CA ALA A 72 19.81 39.79 4.62
C ALA A 72 19.71 38.26 4.48
N ARG A 73 20.65 37.64 3.75
CA ARG A 73 20.70 36.18 3.58
C ARG A 73 20.97 35.47 4.91
N PHE A 74 21.92 35.97 5.71
CA PHE A 74 22.23 35.43 7.03
C PHE A 74 21.01 35.50 7.96
N ALA A 75 20.34 36.67 8.01
CA ALA A 75 19.15 36.86 8.84
C ALA A 75 17.97 35.95 8.39
N ALA A 76 17.76 35.80 7.08
CA ALA A 76 16.75 34.90 6.55
C ALA A 76 17.04 33.43 6.90
N TRP A 77 18.31 33.01 6.77
CA TRP A 77 18.74 31.67 7.14
C TRP A 77 18.59 31.42 8.66
N GLU A 78 19.00 32.35 9.52
CA GLU A 78 18.85 32.19 10.98
C GLU A 78 17.38 32.10 11.39
N LYS A 79 16.52 32.95 10.82
CA LYS A 79 15.08 32.90 11.07
C LYS A 79 14.50 31.54 10.64
N SER A 80 14.85 31.07 9.44
CA SER A 80 14.46 29.75 8.94
C SER A 80 14.94 28.63 9.86
N ASN A 81 16.22 28.67 10.28
CA ASN A 81 16.82 27.69 11.17
C ASN A 81 16.07 27.63 12.52
N MET A 82 15.82 28.77 13.14
CA MET A 82 15.09 28.85 14.40
C MET A 82 13.67 28.30 14.29
N ILE A 83 12.92 28.72 13.27
CA ILE A 83 11.52 28.32 13.09
C ILE A 83 11.42 26.81 12.83
N CYS A 84 12.23 26.28 11.91
CA CYS A 84 12.20 24.85 11.61
C CYS A 84 12.59 24.00 12.83
N LEU A 85 13.62 24.38 13.59
CA LEU A 85 14.02 23.65 14.81
C LEU A 85 12.89 23.60 15.84
N LEU A 86 12.21 24.73 16.08
CA LEU A 86 11.08 24.79 17.01
C LEU A 86 9.91 23.94 16.52
N SER A 87 9.58 24.02 15.23
CA SER A 87 8.53 23.20 14.61
C SER A 87 8.83 21.71 14.66
N MET A 88 10.09 21.30 14.43
CA MET A 88 10.51 19.89 14.58
C MET A 88 10.38 19.45 16.04
N LYS A 89 11.00 20.18 16.98
CA LYS A 89 10.95 19.85 18.42
C LYS A 89 9.50 19.79 18.94
N ARG A 90 8.58 20.58 18.40
CA ARG A 90 7.15 20.55 18.76
C ARG A 90 6.41 19.35 18.18
N SER A 91 6.77 18.90 16.98
CA SER A 91 6.09 17.82 16.26
C SER A 91 6.71 16.43 16.48
N ILE A 92 7.66 16.30 17.39
CA ILE A 92 8.29 15.02 17.77
C ILE A 92 7.76 14.56 19.14
N GLN A 93 7.49 13.25 19.31
CA GLN A 93 7.09 12.69 20.61
C GLN A 93 8.19 12.83 21.67
N GLU A 94 7.79 13.07 22.92
CA GLU A 94 8.71 13.43 24.01
C GLU A 94 9.84 12.42 24.22
N HIS A 95 9.53 11.11 24.21
CA HIS A 95 10.53 10.07 24.40
C HIS A 95 11.54 9.97 23.23
N LEU A 96 11.22 10.55 22.05
CA LEU A 96 12.15 10.64 20.93
C LEU A 96 13.06 11.85 21.05
N LYS A 97 12.66 12.90 21.79
CA LYS A 97 13.45 14.13 21.95
C LYS A 97 14.67 13.95 22.84
N SER A 98 14.61 13.05 23.81
CA SER A 98 15.68 12.84 24.79
C SER A 98 17.03 12.44 24.16
N SER A 99 17.00 11.87 22.95
CA SER A 99 18.20 11.46 22.22
C SER A 99 18.60 12.45 21.11
N LEU A 100 17.99 13.62 21.03
CA LEU A 100 18.30 14.62 20.00
C LEU A 100 19.40 15.57 20.48
N PRO A 101 20.28 16.07 19.59
CA PRO A 101 21.26 17.07 19.95
C PRO A 101 20.59 18.37 20.42
N VAL A 102 21.15 18.98 21.46
CA VAL A 102 20.64 20.25 22.02
C VAL A 102 20.99 21.42 21.11
N ASP A 103 22.25 21.48 20.69
CA ASP A 103 22.83 22.53 19.85
C ASP A 103 23.16 21.98 18.47
N CYS A 104 22.18 22.01 17.59
CA CYS A 104 22.35 21.62 16.18
C CYS A 104 21.56 22.55 15.28
N THR A 105 21.96 22.62 14.02
CA THR A 105 21.18 23.28 12.96
C THR A 105 19.96 22.43 12.58
N THR A 106 18.97 23.04 11.95
CA THR A 106 17.81 22.35 11.38
C THR A 106 18.22 21.18 10.51
N LYS A 107 19.23 21.39 9.66
CA LYS A 107 19.75 20.38 8.74
C LYS A 107 20.34 19.18 9.47
N GLU A 108 21.20 19.43 10.45
CA GLU A 108 21.78 18.39 11.30
C GLU A 108 20.71 17.62 12.08
N MET A 109 19.70 18.31 12.63
CA MET A 109 18.58 17.65 13.31
C MET A 109 17.82 16.71 12.36
N MET A 110 17.54 17.16 11.13
CA MET A 110 16.90 16.31 10.11
C MET A 110 17.76 15.09 9.77
N GLU A 111 19.09 15.26 9.65
CA GLU A 111 20.02 14.16 9.40
C GLU A 111 20.05 13.13 10.53
N VAL A 112 20.07 13.56 11.79
CA VAL A 112 19.98 12.67 12.95
C VAL A 112 18.66 11.89 12.95
N LEU A 113 17.55 12.55 12.64
CA LEU A 113 16.24 11.88 12.54
C LEU A 113 16.20 10.88 11.38
N MET A 114 16.78 11.21 10.22
CA MET A 114 16.90 10.29 9.10
C MET A 114 17.75 9.06 9.48
N ALA A 115 18.90 9.26 10.12
CA ALA A 115 19.78 8.18 10.54
C ALA A 115 19.10 7.23 11.54
N ARG A 116 18.38 7.78 12.53
CA ARG A 116 17.65 6.99 13.53
C ARG A 116 16.50 6.18 12.93
N ASN A 117 15.76 6.77 12.01
CA ASN A 117 14.63 6.10 11.36
C ASN A 117 15.07 5.20 10.18
N ARG A 118 16.37 5.15 9.85
CA ARG A 118 16.92 4.20 8.87
C ARG A 118 16.73 2.74 9.29
N VAL A 119 16.55 2.44 10.58
CA VAL A 119 16.27 1.07 11.07
C VAL A 119 14.93 0.55 10.54
N SER A 120 13.93 1.42 10.31
CA SER A 120 12.69 1.01 9.65
C SER A 120 12.96 0.58 8.21
N SER A 121 13.89 1.23 7.50
CA SER A 121 14.24 0.91 6.11
C SER A 121 14.60 -0.56 5.91
N ASN A 122 15.30 -1.21 6.83
CA ASN A 122 15.69 -2.61 6.64
C ASN A 122 14.49 -3.56 6.84
N ALA A 123 13.63 -3.29 7.83
CA ALA A 123 12.39 -4.04 8.03
C ALA A 123 11.37 -3.78 6.90
N ASP A 124 11.31 -2.55 6.42
CA ASP A 124 10.49 -2.11 5.28
C ASP A 124 10.98 -2.75 3.98
N VAL A 125 12.30 -2.79 3.74
CA VAL A 125 12.92 -3.53 2.62
C VAL A 125 12.57 -5.01 2.71
N GLY A 126 12.75 -5.63 3.88
CA GLY A 126 12.40 -7.04 4.09
C GLY A 126 10.93 -7.32 3.78
N THR A 127 10.03 -6.46 4.26
CA THR A 127 8.58 -6.55 4.01
C THR A 127 8.24 -6.34 2.54
N LEU A 128 8.81 -5.32 1.88
CA LEU A 128 8.57 -5.04 0.46
C LEU A 128 9.08 -6.17 -0.44
N ILE A 129 10.28 -6.70 -0.17
CA ILE A 129 10.81 -7.89 -0.86
C ILE A 129 9.88 -9.08 -0.63
N GLN A 130 9.46 -9.33 0.61
CA GLN A 130 8.55 -10.42 0.92
C GLN A 130 7.22 -10.29 0.18
N VAL A 131 6.63 -9.09 0.12
CA VAL A 131 5.39 -8.84 -0.64
C VAL A 131 5.63 -9.03 -2.14
N LEU A 132 6.71 -8.47 -2.69
CA LEU A 132 7.06 -8.58 -4.11
C LEU A 132 7.23 -10.04 -4.57
N PHE A 133 7.91 -10.85 -3.77
CA PHE A 133 8.19 -12.25 -4.15
C PHE A 133 7.05 -13.22 -3.82
N ASN A 134 6.14 -12.87 -2.90
CA ASN A 134 5.02 -13.73 -2.50
C ASN A 134 3.67 -13.31 -3.10
N MET A 135 3.56 -12.12 -3.72
CA MET A 135 2.31 -11.68 -4.33
C MET A 135 1.93 -12.58 -5.52
N LYS A 136 0.67 -13.04 -5.56
CA LYS A 136 0.12 -13.81 -6.68
C LYS A 136 -0.99 -13.03 -7.36
N TYR A 137 -1.12 -13.17 -8.68
CA TYR A 137 -2.27 -12.62 -9.38
C TYR A 137 -3.50 -13.47 -9.06
N ASN A 138 -4.56 -12.83 -8.59
CA ASN A 138 -5.84 -13.48 -8.36
C ASN A 138 -6.81 -13.09 -9.49
N MET A 139 -7.24 -14.09 -10.26
CA MET A 139 -8.17 -13.87 -11.36
C MET A 139 -9.52 -13.41 -10.82
N GLY A 140 -9.97 -12.22 -11.23
CA GLY A 140 -11.25 -11.62 -10.80
C GLY A 140 -11.13 -10.45 -9.81
N VAL A 141 -9.94 -10.20 -9.23
CA VAL A 141 -9.69 -9.02 -8.39
C VAL A 141 -8.80 -8.03 -9.17
N GLY A 142 -9.46 -7.23 -10.01
CA GLY A 142 -8.79 -6.27 -10.90
C GLY A 142 -8.16 -6.90 -12.14
N GLY A 143 -7.61 -6.05 -13.01
CA GLY A 143 -6.95 -6.49 -14.25
C GLY A 143 -5.51 -6.95 -14.03
N VAL A 144 -4.98 -7.73 -14.97
CA VAL A 144 -3.58 -8.19 -14.91
C VAL A 144 -2.58 -7.03 -15.06
N ARG A 145 -2.97 -5.98 -15.78
CA ARG A 145 -2.21 -4.73 -15.90
C ARG A 145 -2.02 -4.07 -14.54
N ASP A 146 -3.09 -3.92 -13.76
CA ASP A 146 -3.03 -3.30 -12.43
C ASP A 146 -2.15 -4.11 -11.48
N TYR A 147 -2.19 -5.44 -11.60
CA TYR A 147 -1.31 -6.33 -10.85
C TYR A 147 0.16 -6.09 -11.15
N ILE A 148 0.53 -6.00 -12.43
CA ILE A 148 1.92 -5.71 -12.84
C ILE A 148 2.33 -4.30 -12.37
N LEU A 149 1.45 -3.29 -12.51
CA LEU A 149 1.74 -1.93 -12.06
C LEU A 149 1.98 -1.85 -10.54
N ARG A 150 1.21 -2.60 -9.72
CA ARG A 150 1.50 -2.72 -8.28
C ARG A 150 2.87 -3.33 -8.00
N MET A 151 3.30 -4.27 -8.83
CA MET A 151 4.64 -4.87 -8.74
C MET A 151 5.73 -3.83 -9.01
N LEU A 152 5.56 -2.98 -10.03
CA LEU A 152 6.47 -1.88 -10.35
C LEU A 152 6.50 -0.79 -9.28
N ASP A 153 5.38 -0.52 -8.64
CA ASP A 153 5.33 0.39 -7.49
C ASP A 153 6.21 -0.14 -6.33
N LEU A 154 6.18 -1.45 -6.05
CA LEU A 154 7.08 -2.07 -5.07
C LEU A 154 8.55 -1.96 -5.48
N GLN A 155 8.87 -2.21 -6.76
CA GLN A 155 10.23 -2.03 -7.30
C GLN A 155 10.71 -0.58 -7.11
N THR A 156 9.86 0.40 -7.39
CA THR A 156 10.16 1.83 -7.25
C THR A 156 10.39 2.19 -5.78
N LYS A 157 9.55 1.68 -4.87
CA LYS A 157 9.74 1.84 -3.42
C LYS A 157 11.06 1.25 -2.95
N LEU A 158 11.44 0.06 -3.42
CA LEU A 158 12.72 -0.56 -3.12
C LEU A 158 13.90 0.26 -3.65
N LYS A 159 13.78 0.82 -4.86
CA LYS A 159 14.78 1.72 -5.45
C LYS A 159 15.01 2.97 -4.61
N ILE A 160 13.94 3.56 -4.08
CA ILE A 160 14.02 4.72 -3.15
C ILE A 160 14.77 4.33 -1.87
N LEU A 161 14.64 3.09 -1.41
CA LEU A 161 15.36 2.55 -0.24
C LEU A 161 16.78 2.05 -0.57
N GLY A 162 17.26 2.27 -1.80
CA GLY A 162 18.61 1.91 -2.24
C GLY A 162 18.76 0.48 -2.79
N ILE A 163 17.67 -0.28 -2.92
CA ILE A 163 17.67 -1.62 -3.51
C ILE A 163 17.25 -1.52 -4.98
N ILE A 164 18.20 -1.71 -5.88
CA ILE A 164 17.94 -1.69 -7.33
C ILE A 164 17.62 -3.11 -7.78
N ILE A 165 16.38 -3.35 -8.20
CA ILE A 165 15.96 -4.59 -8.85
C ILE A 165 15.91 -4.34 -10.37
N PRO A 166 16.68 -5.06 -11.18
CA PRO A 166 16.62 -4.96 -12.64
C PRO A 166 15.26 -5.36 -13.21
N ASP A 167 14.84 -4.69 -14.28
CA ASP A 167 13.56 -4.96 -14.95
C ASP A 167 13.45 -6.41 -15.45
N ALA A 168 14.56 -7.03 -15.83
CA ALA A 168 14.60 -8.44 -16.19
C ALA A 168 14.07 -9.33 -15.05
N ILE A 169 14.46 -9.07 -13.80
CA ILE A 169 13.96 -9.81 -12.64
C ILE A 169 12.45 -9.60 -12.48
N MET A 170 11.97 -8.38 -12.70
CA MET A 170 10.55 -8.07 -12.62
C MET A 170 9.72 -8.83 -13.67
N VAL A 171 10.23 -8.94 -14.89
CA VAL A 171 9.59 -9.72 -15.95
C VAL A 171 9.52 -11.20 -15.58
N HIS A 172 10.63 -11.79 -15.13
CA HIS A 172 10.66 -13.17 -14.66
C HIS A 172 9.70 -13.39 -13.48
N GLN A 173 9.70 -12.48 -12.51
CA GLN A 173 8.86 -12.58 -11.33
C GLN A 173 7.39 -12.52 -11.69
N ALA A 174 6.98 -11.56 -12.53
CA ALA A 174 5.61 -11.47 -13.00
C ALA A 174 5.16 -12.73 -13.75
N LEU A 175 6.00 -13.31 -14.61
CA LEU A 175 5.68 -14.56 -15.31
C LEU A 175 5.57 -15.76 -14.36
N ASN A 176 6.30 -15.77 -13.24
CA ASN A 176 6.28 -16.85 -12.26
C ASN A 176 5.06 -16.80 -11.33
N THR A 177 4.51 -15.61 -11.08
CA THR A 177 3.37 -15.40 -10.18
C THR A 177 2.02 -15.41 -10.90
N LEU A 178 2.03 -15.40 -12.23
CA LEU A 178 0.84 -15.56 -13.03
C LEU A 178 0.27 -16.99 -12.93
N PRO A 179 -1.07 -17.13 -12.88
CA PRO A 179 -1.77 -18.41 -12.90
C PRO A 179 -1.45 -19.25 -14.16
N PRO A 180 -1.65 -20.58 -14.09
CA PRO A 180 -1.32 -21.52 -15.18
C PRO A 180 -2.06 -21.22 -16.50
N GLU A 181 -3.19 -20.50 -16.47
CA GLU A 181 -3.93 -20.03 -17.64
C GLU A 181 -3.08 -19.13 -18.55
N PHE A 182 -2.05 -18.49 -18.00
CA PHE A 182 -1.05 -17.69 -18.72
C PHE A 182 0.19 -18.49 -19.13
N GLY A 183 0.23 -19.80 -18.88
CA GLY A 183 1.41 -20.65 -19.08
C GLY A 183 2.02 -20.57 -20.48
N MET A 184 1.19 -20.40 -21.53
CA MET A 184 1.68 -20.19 -22.90
C MET A 184 2.61 -18.98 -23.05
N ILE A 185 2.34 -17.89 -22.34
CA ILE A 185 3.17 -16.67 -22.38
C ILE A 185 4.54 -16.98 -21.78
N LYS A 186 4.56 -17.68 -20.64
CA LYS A 186 5.79 -18.11 -19.98
C LYS A 186 6.61 -19.02 -20.89
N THR A 187 5.98 -19.99 -21.55
CA THR A 187 6.66 -20.85 -22.52
C THR A 187 7.22 -20.03 -23.69
N SER A 188 6.44 -19.10 -24.24
CA SER A 188 6.89 -18.22 -25.32
C SER A 188 8.11 -17.38 -24.92
N PHE A 189 8.11 -16.84 -23.71
CA PHE A 189 9.23 -16.08 -23.16
C PHE A 189 10.48 -16.95 -22.97
N ASN A 190 10.33 -18.16 -22.41
CA ASN A 190 11.47 -19.06 -22.19
C ASN A 190 12.05 -19.66 -23.49
N THR A 191 11.27 -19.69 -24.58
CA THR A 191 11.70 -20.25 -25.88
C THR A 191 12.30 -19.18 -26.79
N GLN A 192 11.97 -17.91 -26.56
CA GLN A 192 12.51 -16.77 -27.29
C GLN A 192 13.77 -16.29 -26.57
N ASP A 193 14.90 -16.20 -27.25
CA ASP A 193 16.15 -15.62 -26.71
C ASP A 193 16.10 -14.07 -26.71
N GLU A 194 14.90 -13.49 -26.57
CA GLU A 194 14.65 -12.06 -26.63
C GLU A 194 14.37 -11.51 -25.23
N THR A 195 15.04 -10.42 -24.87
CA THR A 195 14.76 -9.68 -23.64
C THR A 195 13.44 -8.91 -23.79
N TRP A 196 12.45 -9.22 -22.96
CA TRP A 196 11.20 -8.46 -22.95
C TRP A 196 11.31 -7.24 -22.05
N SER A 197 10.77 -6.11 -22.50
CA SER A 197 10.51 -4.98 -21.60
C SER A 197 9.25 -5.23 -20.77
N ILE A 198 9.11 -4.49 -19.68
CA ILE A 198 7.88 -4.49 -18.87
C ILE A 198 6.64 -4.13 -19.72
N ASN A 199 6.80 -3.23 -20.70
CA ASN A 199 5.70 -2.83 -21.58
C ASN A 199 5.29 -3.97 -22.51
N ASP A 200 6.25 -4.73 -23.05
CA ASP A 200 5.98 -5.91 -23.89
C ASP A 200 5.24 -6.98 -23.10
N LEU A 201 5.68 -7.22 -21.86
CA LEU A 201 5.00 -8.12 -20.94
C LEU A 201 3.55 -7.69 -20.71
N ILE A 202 3.32 -6.42 -20.36
CA ILE A 202 1.96 -5.91 -20.12
C ILE A 202 1.08 -6.11 -21.36
N ALA A 203 1.58 -5.77 -22.54
CA ALA A 203 0.83 -5.92 -23.79
C ALA A 203 0.43 -7.39 -24.05
N LYS A 204 1.38 -8.32 -23.91
CA LYS A 204 1.14 -9.75 -24.14
C LYS A 204 0.17 -10.35 -23.12
N VAL A 205 0.31 -10.00 -21.84
CA VAL A 205 -0.52 -10.55 -20.77
C VAL A 205 -1.94 -9.98 -20.80
N VAL A 206 -2.12 -8.69 -21.12
CA VAL A 206 -3.45 -8.08 -21.31
C VAL A 206 -4.19 -8.71 -22.49
N ALA A 207 -3.52 -8.88 -23.64
CA ALA A 207 -4.13 -9.53 -24.80
C ALA A 207 -4.60 -10.95 -24.50
N LYS A 208 -3.83 -11.70 -23.70
CA LYS A 208 -4.23 -13.04 -23.24
C LYS A 208 -5.40 -13.00 -22.25
N GLU A 209 -5.42 -12.05 -21.33
CA GLU A 209 -6.53 -11.87 -20.38
C GLU A 209 -7.86 -11.61 -21.13
N GLU A 210 -7.84 -10.75 -22.16
CA GLU A 210 -9.01 -10.50 -23.00
C GLU A 210 -9.47 -11.72 -23.79
N LYS A 211 -8.52 -12.51 -24.31
CA LYS A 211 -8.82 -13.77 -24.99
C LYS A 211 -9.49 -14.76 -24.02
N LEU A 212 -8.96 -14.90 -22.80
CA LEU A 212 -9.55 -15.75 -21.77
C LEU A 212 -10.96 -15.29 -21.37
N LYS A 213 -11.21 -13.97 -21.32
CA LYS A 213 -12.55 -13.41 -21.08
C LYS A 213 -13.54 -13.74 -22.20
N LYS A 214 -13.09 -13.79 -23.46
CA LYS A 214 -13.90 -14.16 -24.63
C LYS A 214 -14.16 -15.67 -24.71
N GLU A 215 -13.17 -16.49 -24.37
CA GLU A 215 -13.26 -17.95 -24.34
C GLU A 215 -14.08 -18.46 -23.14
N GLY A 216 -14.05 -17.74 -22.01
CA GLY A 216 -14.83 -18.00 -20.80
C GLY A 216 -16.31 -17.62 -20.85
N GLY A 217 -16.94 -17.60 -22.03
CA GLY A 217 -18.36 -17.30 -22.25
C GLY A 217 -19.36 -18.22 -21.52
N ILE A 218 -18.88 -19.23 -20.80
CA ILE A 218 -19.63 -19.97 -19.78
C ILE A 218 -18.91 -19.78 -18.44
N MET A 219 -19.51 -18.94 -17.60
CA MET A 219 -18.99 -18.37 -16.35
C MET A 219 -18.40 -19.41 -15.37
N PRO A 220 -17.07 -19.47 -15.16
CA PRO A 220 -16.42 -20.35 -14.17
C PRO A 220 -16.52 -19.88 -12.71
N TRP A 221 -17.01 -18.65 -12.48
CA TRP A 221 -16.92 -17.93 -11.20
C TRP A 221 -18.26 -17.60 -10.54
N LEU A 222 -19.33 -18.33 -10.89
CA LEU A 222 -20.38 -18.50 -9.88
C LEU A 222 -19.79 -19.39 -8.77
N PRO A 223 -19.80 -18.97 -7.49
CA PRO A 223 -19.72 -19.94 -6.39
C PRO A 223 -20.72 -21.06 -6.71
N PRO A 224 -20.44 -22.35 -6.47
CA PRO A 224 -21.43 -23.40 -6.71
C PRO A 224 -22.73 -22.99 -6.02
N VAL A 225 -23.70 -22.51 -6.81
CA VAL A 225 -24.99 -22.10 -6.26
C VAL A 225 -25.64 -23.40 -5.84
N LEU A 226 -25.60 -23.70 -4.54
CA LEU A 226 -26.37 -24.71 -3.83
C LEU A 226 -26.84 -25.83 -4.75
N ALA A 227 -25.93 -26.73 -5.14
CA ALA A 227 -26.31 -27.87 -5.97
C ALA A 227 -27.23 -28.78 -5.14
N LEU A 228 -28.53 -28.72 -5.44
CA LEU A 228 -29.53 -29.62 -4.85
C LEU A 228 -29.30 -31.04 -5.40
N ARG A 229 -28.56 -31.86 -4.66
CA ARG A 229 -28.34 -33.25 -5.04
C ARG A 229 -29.55 -34.09 -4.60
N LYS A 230 -30.24 -34.71 -5.56
CA LYS A 230 -31.35 -35.64 -5.30
C LYS A 230 -30.79 -36.94 -4.70
N VAL A 231 -31.22 -37.30 -3.51
CA VAL A 231 -30.92 -38.61 -2.90
C VAL A 231 -32.21 -39.42 -2.94
N ARG A 232 -32.13 -40.71 -3.33
CA ARG A 232 -33.26 -41.63 -3.61
C ARG A 232 -34.56 -41.27 -2.87
N GLY A 233 -35.64 -41.10 -3.64
CA GLY A 233 -36.93 -40.57 -3.17
C GLY A 233 -37.08 -39.06 -3.38
N SER A 234 -38.10 -38.45 -2.78
CA SER A 234 -38.44 -37.01 -2.90
C SER A 234 -37.60 -36.09 -2.00
N ASN A 235 -36.39 -36.51 -1.63
CA ASN A 235 -35.53 -35.79 -0.68
C ASN A 235 -34.30 -35.17 -1.37
N PHE A 236 -33.99 -33.93 -1.02
CA PHE A 236 -32.84 -33.17 -1.51
C PHE A 236 -31.97 -32.74 -0.33
N VAL A 237 -30.66 -32.75 -0.51
CA VAL A 237 -29.68 -32.30 0.49
C VAL A 237 -28.94 -31.08 -0.05
N LEU A 238 -28.78 -30.04 0.78
CA LEU A 238 -27.90 -28.91 0.51
C LEU A 238 -26.48 -29.30 0.91
N VAL A 239 -25.55 -29.22 -0.03
CA VAL A 239 -24.13 -29.49 0.21
C VAL A 239 -23.37 -28.17 0.01
N GLU A 240 -22.81 -27.63 1.09
CA GLU A 240 -21.77 -26.60 1.02
C GLU A 240 -20.42 -27.33 0.88
N GLU A 241 -19.79 -27.25 -0.29
CA GLU A 241 -18.40 -27.66 -0.45
C GLU A 241 -17.49 -26.47 -0.10
N LEU A 242 -16.97 -26.48 1.13
CA LEU A 242 -15.85 -25.62 1.54
C LEU A 242 -14.55 -26.28 1.10
N ILE A 243 -13.87 -25.71 0.12
CA ILE A 243 -12.51 -26.13 -0.25
C ILE A 243 -11.54 -25.52 0.78
N LEU A 244 -11.06 -26.33 1.73
CA LEU A 244 -9.87 -26.04 2.54
C LEU A 244 -8.81 -27.13 2.27
N PRO A 245 -7.53 -26.77 2.11
CA PRO A 245 -6.48 -27.76 1.92
C PRO A 245 -6.12 -28.41 3.26
N MET A 246 -6.16 -29.74 3.28
CA MET A 246 -5.65 -30.63 4.34
C MET A 246 -6.17 -30.40 5.77
N VAL A 247 -7.22 -31.13 6.17
CA VAL A 247 -7.30 -32.00 7.38
C VAL A 247 -8.63 -32.77 7.28
N HIS A 248 -8.59 -34.07 7.54
CA HIS A 248 -9.76 -34.97 7.65
C HIS A 248 -10.91 -34.33 8.45
N LEU A 249 -12.08 -34.07 7.86
CA LEU A 249 -13.29 -33.86 8.65
C LEU A 249 -14.59 -34.25 7.93
N THR A 250 -15.47 -34.80 8.75
CA THR A 250 -16.73 -35.50 8.49
C THR A 250 -17.82 -34.62 7.89
N VAL A 251 -18.54 -35.15 6.90
CA VAL A 251 -19.71 -34.51 6.28
C VAL A 251 -20.86 -34.42 7.31
N ARG A 252 -21.24 -33.21 7.70
CA ARG A 252 -22.38 -32.94 8.61
C ARG A 252 -23.62 -32.61 7.77
N VAL A 253 -24.62 -33.50 7.76
CA VAL A 253 -25.88 -33.31 7.02
C VAL A 253 -26.73 -32.22 7.69
N ILE A 254 -26.90 -31.06 7.05
CA ILE A 254 -27.75 -29.98 7.55
C ILE A 254 -29.17 -30.11 6.96
N ARG A 255 -30.09 -30.65 7.78
CA ARG A 255 -31.58 -30.64 7.69
C ARG A 255 -32.24 -31.18 6.41
N LYS A 256 -32.97 -32.30 6.55
CA LYS A 256 -34.02 -32.76 5.62
C LYS A 256 -35.14 -31.71 5.54
N ARG A 257 -35.39 -31.10 4.37
CA ARG A 257 -36.59 -30.28 4.13
C ARG A 257 -37.34 -30.75 2.87
N PRO A 258 -38.68 -30.77 2.89
CA PRO A 258 -39.49 -31.18 1.74
C PRO A 258 -39.45 -30.13 0.61
N LEU A 259 -39.31 -30.62 -0.64
CA LEU A 259 -39.18 -29.87 -1.91
C LEU A 259 -40.03 -28.62 -2.06
N ARG A 260 -41.30 -28.67 -1.64
CA ARG A 260 -42.25 -27.57 -1.85
C ARG A 260 -41.77 -26.26 -1.23
N ARG A 261 -41.09 -26.30 -0.08
CA ARG A 261 -40.58 -25.08 0.60
C ARG A 261 -39.31 -24.51 -0.04
N ILE A 262 -38.53 -25.33 -0.73
CA ILE A 262 -37.28 -24.89 -1.38
C ILE A 262 -37.61 -24.13 -2.68
N MET A 263 -38.59 -24.60 -3.45
CA MET A 263 -39.03 -23.94 -4.68
C MET A 263 -39.67 -22.57 -4.44
N THR A 264 -40.42 -22.41 -3.34
CA THR A 264 -41.00 -21.10 -2.97
C THR A 264 -39.94 -20.09 -2.55
N ALA A 265 -38.89 -20.53 -1.86
CA ALA A 265 -37.77 -19.65 -1.49
C ALA A 265 -36.93 -19.22 -2.70
N ALA A 266 -36.64 -20.15 -3.62
CA ALA A 266 -35.87 -19.86 -4.84
C ALA A 266 -36.60 -18.90 -5.80
N SER A 267 -37.92 -19.00 -5.89
CA SER A 267 -38.74 -18.07 -6.70
C SER A 267 -38.84 -16.68 -6.07
N SER A 268 -38.83 -16.57 -4.74
CA SER A 268 -38.78 -15.29 -4.03
C SER A 268 -37.44 -14.57 -4.24
N VAL A 269 -36.31 -15.30 -4.13
CA VAL A 269 -34.96 -14.74 -4.35
C VAL A 269 -34.78 -14.30 -5.81
N ARG A 270 -35.30 -15.07 -6.77
CA ARG A 270 -35.23 -14.70 -8.20
C ARG A 270 -35.99 -13.40 -8.50
N ARG A 271 -37.13 -13.15 -7.86
CA ARG A 271 -37.90 -11.90 -8.01
C ARG A 271 -37.21 -10.70 -7.37
N GLU A 272 -36.54 -10.88 -6.23
CA GLU A 272 -35.80 -9.81 -5.55
C GLU A 272 -34.59 -9.34 -6.37
N VAL A 273 -33.91 -10.28 -7.03
CA VAL A 273 -32.75 -10.00 -7.89
C VAL A 273 -33.14 -9.31 -9.21
N THR A 274 -34.29 -9.65 -9.81
CA THR A 274 -34.81 -8.89 -10.97
C THR A 274 -35.26 -7.50 -10.58
N ARG A 275 -35.85 -7.31 -9.38
CA ARG A 275 -36.32 -6.00 -8.91
C ARG A 275 -35.18 -5.01 -8.65
N LYS A 276 -34.02 -5.47 -8.16
CA LYS A 276 -32.81 -4.66 -7.95
C LYS A 276 -32.03 -4.34 -9.24
N ARG A 277 -32.42 -4.89 -10.39
CA ARG A 277 -31.81 -4.57 -11.70
C ARG A 277 -32.53 -3.46 -12.46
N THR A 278 -33.76 -3.09 -12.07
CA THR A 278 -34.60 -2.11 -12.76
C THR A 278 -34.83 -0.82 -11.96
N THR A 279 -34.04 -0.58 -10.91
CA THR A 279 -33.97 0.67 -10.13
C THR A 279 -32.53 1.08 -9.99
#